data_AF-A0A965UF32-F1
#
_entry.id   AF-A0A965UF32-F1
#
_cell.length_a   1.000
_cell.length_b   1.000
_cell.length_c   1.000
_cell.angle_alpha   90.00
_cell.angle_beta   90.00
_cell.angle_gamma   90.00
#
_symmetry.space_group_name_H-M   'P 1'
#
loop_
_entity.id
_entity.type
_entity.pdbx_description
1 polymer ?
#
loop_
_entity_poly.entity_id
_entity_poly.type
_entity_poly.pdbx_seq_one_letter_code
_entity_poly.pdbx_strand_id
1 'polypeptide(L)'
;MHDKKKPDEFFFPFFELIEREAWNNRIPVKKTVNRALRQIDKRNENLRVKANEVAERILEQNTTSAKWISRDALKVLNDKIKKRTALRLH
;
A
#
# COMPACT_ATOMS: atom_id res chain seq x y z
N MET A 1 -20.71 -7.59 11.93
CA MET A 1 -20.21 -8.91 12.36
C MET A 1 -18.72 -8.83 12.67
N HIS A 2 -18.39 -9.23 13.91
CA HIS A 2 -17.15 -9.83 14.38
C HIS A 2 -15.84 -9.03 14.34
N ASP A 3 -15.35 -8.76 15.56
CA ASP A 3 -13.93 -8.68 15.91
C ASP A 3 -13.02 -9.44 14.95
N LYS A 4 -12.16 -8.72 14.23
CA LYS A 4 -11.02 -9.30 13.52
C LYS A 4 -9.83 -8.36 13.58
N LYS A 5 -9.30 -8.11 14.79
CA LYS A 5 -7.91 -7.69 14.95
C LYS A 5 -7.02 -8.90 14.59
N LYS A 6 -6.89 -9.18 13.30
CA LYS A 6 -5.83 -10.06 12.82
C LYS A 6 -4.50 -9.36 13.14
N PRO A 7 -3.48 -10.08 13.63
CA PRO A 7 -2.16 -9.50 13.85
C PRO A 7 -1.60 -8.97 12.53
N ASP A 8 -0.72 -7.98 12.60
CA ASP A 8 -0.11 -7.36 11.42
C ASP A 8 0.59 -8.41 10.55
N GLU A 9 1.17 -9.43 11.18
CA GLU A 9 1.82 -10.59 10.55
C GLU A 9 0.91 -11.34 9.58
N PHE A 10 -0.40 -11.37 9.82
CA PHE A 10 -1.35 -11.98 8.90
C PHE A 10 -1.33 -11.29 7.52
N PHE A 11 -0.92 -10.02 7.47
CA PHE A 11 -0.91 -9.24 6.25
C PHE A 11 0.42 -9.24 5.51
N PHE A 12 1.52 -9.65 6.16
CA PHE A 12 2.85 -9.64 5.57
C PHE A 12 2.97 -10.49 4.29
N PRO A 13 2.41 -11.71 4.22
CA PRO A 13 2.44 -12.50 3.00
C PRO A 13 1.73 -11.82 1.81
N PHE A 14 0.71 -11.00 2.08
CA PHE A 14 0.05 -10.26 0.99
C PHE A 14 0.94 -9.15 0.44
N PHE A 15 1.77 -8.50 1.27
CA PHE A 15 2.72 -7.51 0.79
C PHE A 15 3.77 -8.11 -0.13
N GLU A 16 4.30 -9.29 0.22
CA GLU A 16 5.23 -10.03 -0.64
C GLU A 16 4.58 -10.39 -1.99
N LEU A 17 3.32 -10.84 -1.97
CA LEU A 17 2.59 -11.14 -3.19
C LEU A 17 2.32 -9.90 -4.05
N ILE A 18 1.92 -8.79 -3.43
CA ILE A 18 1.73 -7.50 -4.11
C ILE A 18 3.02 -7.07 -4.78
N GLU A 19 4.14 -7.13 -4.07
CA GLU A 19 5.46 -6.78 -4.59
C GLU A 19 5.83 -7.68 -5.77
N ARG A 20 5.69 -9.00 -5.62
CA ARG A 20 5.98 -9.97 -6.68
C ARG A 20 5.16 -9.77 -7.95
N GLU A 21 3.90 -9.33 -7.85
CA GLU A 21 3.00 -9.17 -9.00
C GLU A 21 2.99 -7.74 -9.57
N ALA A 22 3.65 -6.78 -8.92
CA ALA A 22 3.58 -5.37 -9.30
C ALA A 22 4.23 -5.04 -10.66
N TRP A 23 5.15 -5.88 -11.13
CA TRP A 23 5.78 -5.70 -12.44
C TRP A 23 4.83 -5.97 -13.61
N ASN A 24 3.72 -6.69 -13.38
CA ASN A 24 2.83 -7.16 -14.44
C ASN A 24 2.00 -6.01 -15.04
N ASN A 25 2.15 -5.79 -16.35
CA ASN A 25 1.51 -4.68 -17.06
C ASN A 25 0.07 -4.92 -17.51
N ARG A 26 -0.53 -6.05 -17.14
CA ARG A 26 -1.96 -6.27 -17.34
C ARG A 26 -2.75 -5.31 -16.45
N ILE A 27 -3.55 -4.45 -17.09
CA ILE A 27 -4.45 -3.48 -16.44
C ILE A 27 -5.25 -4.10 -15.25
N PRO A 28 -5.87 -5.29 -15.36
CA PRO A 28 -6.60 -5.87 -14.23
C PRO A 28 -5.70 -6.24 -13.06
N VAL A 29 -4.48 -6.74 -13.32
CA VAL A 29 -3.49 -7.10 -12.28
C VAL A 29 -3.03 -5.82 -11.58
N LYS A 30 -2.57 -4.84 -12.35
CA LYS A 30 -2.16 -3.52 -11.86
C LYS A 30 -3.20 -2.86 -10.95
N LYS A 31 -4.48 -2.87 -11.34
CA LYS A 31 -5.59 -2.32 -10.52
C LYS A 31 -5.80 -3.12 -9.24
N THR A 32 -5.72 -4.44 -9.32
CA THR A 32 -5.91 -5.34 -8.17
C THR A 32 -4.79 -5.15 -7.16
N VAL A 33 -3.54 -5.12 -7.61
CA VAL A 33 -2.34 -4.89 -6.79
C VAL A 33 -2.42 -3.54 -6.07
N ASN A 34 -2.71 -2.46 -6.81
CA ASN A 34 -2.89 -1.13 -6.22
C ASN A 34 -4.03 -1.14 -5.17
N ARG A 35 -5.20 -1.68 -5.52
CA ARG A 35 -6.33 -1.73 -4.61
C ARG A 35 -6.03 -2.54 -3.35
N ALA A 36 -5.31 -3.66 -3.47
CA ALA A 36 -4.91 -4.47 -2.33
C ALA A 36 -3.99 -3.69 -1.39
N LEU A 37 -2.94 -3.04 -1.93
CA LEU A 37 -2.00 -2.22 -1.17
C LEU A 37 -2.72 -1.12 -0.37
N ARG A 38 -3.66 -0.40 -1.02
CA ARG A 38 -4.47 0.67 -0.42
C ARG A 38 -5.60 0.20 0.53
N GLN A 39 -5.82 -1.10 0.68
CA GLN A 39 -6.78 -1.62 1.64
C GLN A 39 -6.08 -2.11 2.89
N ILE A 40 -4.85 -2.62 2.76
CA ILE A 40 -4.03 -3.02 3.89
C ILE A 40 -3.53 -1.76 4.64
N ASP A 41 -3.12 -0.70 3.94
CA ASP A 41 -2.63 0.55 4.54
C ASP A 41 -3.66 1.30 5.43
N LYS A 42 -4.96 1.02 5.27
CA LYS A 42 -6.05 1.66 6.04
C LYS A 42 -6.30 0.98 7.39
N ARG A 43 -5.75 -0.21 7.61
CA ARG A 43 -6.07 -1.04 8.79
C ARG A 43 -5.48 -0.46 10.08
N ASN A 44 -4.19 -0.09 10.06
CA ASN A 44 -3.49 0.51 11.19
C ASN A 44 -2.19 1.20 10.73
N GLU A 45 -1.47 1.82 11.67
CA GLU A 45 -0.25 2.58 11.38
C GLU A 45 0.95 1.71 11.01
N ASN A 46 1.14 0.55 11.66
CA ASN A 46 2.24 -0.37 11.35
C ASN A 46 2.16 -0.90 9.92
N LEU A 47 0.98 -1.36 9.51
CA LEU A 47 0.70 -1.80 8.15
C LEU A 47 0.84 -0.67 7.13
N ARG A 48 0.57 0.57 7.55
CA ARG A 48 0.80 1.75 6.72
C ARG A 48 2.29 2.01 6.48
N VAL A 49 3.12 1.91 7.53
CA VAL A 49 4.58 2.00 7.41
C VAL A 49 5.09 0.89 6.49
N LYS A 50 4.65 -0.36 6.71
CA LYS A 50 5.03 -1.50 5.86
C LYS A 50 4.59 -1.32 4.41
N ALA A 51 3.38 -0.82 4.17
CA ALA A 51 2.89 -0.52 2.83
C ALA A 51 3.73 0.55 2.13
N ASN A 52 4.29 1.51 2.87
CA ASN A 52 5.20 2.52 2.34
C ASN A 52 6.51 1.88 1.86
N GLU A 53 7.14 1.06 2.71
CA GLU A 53 8.35 0.31 2.34
C GLU A 53 8.13 -0.56 1.09
N VAL A 54 6.97 -1.24 1.02
CA VAL A 54 6.61 -2.07 -0.14
C VAL A 54 6.42 -1.22 -1.39
N ALA A 55 5.78 -0.05 -1.28
CA ALA A 55 5.61 0.86 -2.41
C ALA A 55 6.96 1.38 -2.94
N GLU A 56 7.93 1.64 -2.05
CA GLU A 56 9.29 2.01 -2.42
C GLU A 56 10.00 0.86 -3.14
N ARG A 57 9.97 -0.37 -2.62
CA ARG A 57 10.56 -1.54 -3.31
C ARG A 57 9.91 -1.84 -4.66
N ILE A 58 8.58 -1.68 -4.77
CA ILE A 58 7.90 -1.78 -6.06
C ILE A 58 8.45 -0.74 -7.04
N LEU A 59 8.76 0.49 -6.58
CA LEU A 59 9.27 1.54 -7.46
C LEU A 59 10.62 1.14 -8.09
N GLU A 60 11.45 0.39 -7.36
CA GLU A 60 12.76 -0.10 -7.80
C GLU A 60 12.66 -1.13 -8.94
N GLN A 61 11.53 -1.84 -9.09
CA GLN A 61 11.29 -2.77 -10.21
C GLN A 61 11.30 -2.08 -11.58
N ASN A 62 11.18 -0.75 -11.60
CA ASN A 62 11.39 0.10 -12.77
C ASN A 62 10.45 -0.11 -13.98
N THR A 63 9.44 -0.96 -13.87
CA THR A 63 8.40 -1.12 -14.91
C THR A 63 7.38 0.03 -14.88
N THR A 64 6.67 0.23 -15.98
CA THR A 64 5.58 1.23 -16.08
C THR A 64 4.44 0.97 -15.10
N SER A 65 4.13 -0.31 -14.85
CA SER A 65 3.08 -0.74 -13.92
C SER A 65 3.48 -0.47 -12.48
N ALA A 66 4.69 -0.88 -12.12
CA ALA A 66 5.26 -0.71 -10.79
C ALA A 66 5.36 0.77 -10.43
N LYS A 67 5.93 1.60 -11.32
CA LYS A 67 5.99 3.07 -11.16
C LYS A 67 4.62 3.70 -10.93
N TRP A 68 3.58 3.22 -11.60
CA TRP A 68 2.22 3.74 -11.40
C TRP A 68 1.63 3.31 -10.06
N ILE A 69 1.80 2.05 -9.66
CA ILE A 69 1.31 1.52 -8.39
C ILE A 69 1.97 2.26 -7.22
N SER A 70 3.29 2.38 -7.24
CA SER A 70 4.05 3.07 -6.19
C SER A 70 3.65 4.53 -6.05
N ARG A 71 3.60 5.28 -7.16
CA ARG A 71 3.25 6.71 -7.12
C ARG A 71 1.85 6.95 -6.59
N ASP A 72 0.88 6.14 -6.98
CA ASP A 72 -0.50 6.26 -6.49
C ASP A 72 -0.59 5.94 -5.00
N ALA A 73 0.07 4.86 -4.55
CA ALA A 73 0.12 4.48 -3.14
C ALA A 73 0.79 5.56 -2.28
N LEU A 74 2.00 6.01 -2.66
CA LEU A 74 2.76 7.05 -1.96
C LEU A 74 1.99 8.37 -1.87
N LYS A 75 1.25 8.76 -2.92
CA LYS A 75 0.41 9.96 -2.90
C LYS A 75 -0.67 9.86 -1.81
N VAL A 76 -1.39 8.74 -1.75
CA VAL A 76 -2.45 8.52 -0.77
C VAL A 76 -1.90 8.48 0.66
N LEU A 77 -0.71 7.90 0.84
CA LEU A 77 -0.02 7.85 2.14
C LEU A 77 0.38 9.25 2.60
N ASN A 78 0.96 10.07 1.73
CA ASN A 78 1.37 11.45 2.02
C ASN A 78 0.17 12.37 2.30
N ASP A 79 -0.93 12.24 1.56
CA ASP A 79 -2.15 13.03 1.80
C ASP A 79 -2.75 12.71 3.18
N LYS A 80 -2.71 11.44 3.62
CA LYS A 80 -3.16 11.05 4.96
C LYS A 80 -2.28 11.62 6.07
N ILE A 81 -0.96 11.71 5.86
CA ILE A 81 -0.06 12.36 6.82
C ILE A 81 -0.46 13.82 6.99
N LYS A 82 -0.59 14.56 5.88
CA LYS A 82 -0.97 15.98 5.92
C LYS A 82 -2.32 16.20 6.62
N LYS A 83 -3.33 15.37 6.36
CA LYS A 83 -4.64 15.45 7.04
C LYS A 83 -4.54 15.19 8.54
N ARG A 84 -3.74 14.21 8.98
CA ARG A 84 -3.57 13.92 10.42
C ARG A 84 -2.81 15.03 11.13
N THR A 85 -1.80 15.63 10.50
CA THR A 85 -1.08 16.78 11.08
C THR A 85 -1.99 18.00 11.19
N ALA A 86 -2.83 18.26 10.18
CA ALA A 86 -3.81 19.35 10.20
C ALA A 86 -4.90 19.18 11.26
N LEU A 87 -5.36 17.96 11.53
CA LEU A 87 -6.35 17.67 12.59
C LEU A 87 -5.78 17.76 14.01
N ARG A 88 -4.47 17.77 14.19
CA ARG A 88 -3.82 17.83 15.52
C ARG A 88 -3.45 19.25 15.95
N LEU A 89 -3.65 20.22 15.06
CA LEU A 89 -3.31 21.64 15.23
C LEU A 89 -4.55 22.53 15.49
N HIS A 90 -5.70 21.93 15.78
CA HIS A 90 -6.95 22.59 16.18
C HIS A 90 -7.46 21.98 17.48
#